data_AF-M2Z8F3-F1
#
_entry.id   AF-M2Z8F3-F1
#
_cell.length_a   1.000
_cell.length_b   1.000
_cell.length_c   1.000
_cell.angle_alpha   90.00
_cell.angle_beta   90.00
_cell.angle_gamma   90.00
#
_symmetry.space_group_name_H-M   'P 1'
#
loop_
_entity.id
_entity.type
_entity.pdbx_description
1 polymer ?
#
loop_
_entity_poly.entity_id
_entity_poly.type
_entity_poly.pdbx_seq_one_letter_code
_entity_poly.pdbx_strand_id
1 'polypeptide(L)'
;MTDRLPPNLLALFQPRPPLRYMPPNDYAPENRKTATVDGVAQFLPALEEYKEEHKDDPVTESWLQKRDRETMEKQEKQKWLVEGGYKEFYKPNEDENIRGDAFKTLFISRLPYDVGTKDLEKEFGRFGPIERIRIVTDRGEGPKKGKPRGYAFILFEREKDMKAAYKESDALYIKGRKVLVDVERGRTVAGWRPRRFGGGMGG
;
A
#
# COMPACT_ATOMS: atom_id res chain seq x y z
N MET A 1 -50.86 20.15 -26.96
CA MET A 1 -51.52 19.40 -25.86
C MET A 1 -52.57 20.22 -25.10
N THR A 2 -52.64 21.55 -25.23
CA THR A 2 -53.75 22.38 -24.69
C THR A 2 -54.92 22.51 -25.67
N ASP A 3 -54.70 22.20 -26.94
CA ASP A 3 -55.59 22.28 -28.10
C ASP A 3 -56.88 21.44 -28.00
N ARG A 4 -56.90 20.44 -27.12
CA ARG A 4 -58.06 19.53 -26.92
C ARG A 4 -58.87 19.82 -25.66
N LEU A 5 -58.54 20.88 -24.93
CA LEU A 5 -59.24 21.24 -23.69
C LEU A 5 -60.59 21.92 -24.00
N PRO A 6 -61.61 21.74 -23.14
CA PRO A 6 -62.87 22.44 -23.26
C PRO A 6 -62.66 23.97 -23.11
N PRO A 7 -63.56 24.80 -23.69
CA PRO A 7 -63.38 26.25 -23.79
C PRO A 7 -63.12 26.95 -22.44
N ASN A 8 -63.74 26.45 -21.36
CA ASN A 8 -63.56 26.99 -20.01
C ASN A 8 -62.12 26.80 -19.48
N LEU A 9 -61.46 25.71 -19.87
CA LEU A 9 -60.06 25.44 -19.50
C LEU A 9 -59.10 26.13 -20.48
N LEU A 10 -59.44 26.22 -21.77
CA LEU A 10 -58.67 26.99 -22.75
C LEU A 10 -58.55 28.47 -22.37
N ALA A 11 -59.59 29.05 -21.75
CA ALA A 11 -59.57 30.43 -21.26
C ALA A 11 -58.47 30.68 -20.21
N LEU A 12 -58.13 29.69 -19.38
CA LEU A 12 -57.08 29.79 -18.36
C LEU A 12 -55.67 29.80 -18.96
N PHE A 13 -55.52 29.28 -20.18
CA PHE A 13 -54.26 29.24 -20.92
C PHE A 13 -54.18 30.32 -22.01
N GLN A 14 -55.04 31.35 -21.94
CA GLN A 14 -54.92 32.47 -22.85
C GLN A 14 -53.54 33.10 -22.71
N PRO A 15 -52.78 33.23 -23.81
CA PRO A 15 -51.46 33.83 -23.75
C PRO A 15 -51.60 35.29 -23.32
N ARG A 16 -50.54 35.80 -22.69
CA ARG A 16 -50.42 37.23 -22.43
C ARG A 16 -50.44 38.00 -23.77
N PRO A 17 -50.87 39.27 -23.77
CA PRO A 17 -50.71 40.11 -24.95
C PRO A 17 -49.24 40.11 -25.40
N PRO A 18 -48.98 40.25 -26.71
CA PRO A 18 -47.62 40.26 -27.24
C PRO A 18 -46.81 41.38 -26.57
N LEU A 19 -45.54 41.08 -26.26
CA LEU A 19 -44.64 42.05 -25.66
C LEU A 19 -44.38 43.19 -26.64
N ARG A 20 -44.36 44.42 -26.12
CA ARG A 20 -43.93 45.59 -26.90
C ARG A 20 -42.45 45.45 -27.23
N TYR A 21 -42.10 45.52 -28.51
CA TYR A 21 -40.71 45.57 -28.94
C TYR A 21 -40.05 46.86 -28.46
N MET A 22 -38.86 46.72 -27.87
CA MET A 22 -37.95 47.82 -27.57
C MET A 22 -36.61 47.50 -28.23
N PRO A 23 -35.90 48.50 -28.78
CA PRO A 23 -34.58 48.28 -29.34
C PRO A 23 -33.64 47.77 -28.23
N PRO A 24 -32.81 46.76 -28.51
CA PRO A 24 -31.86 46.26 -27.51
C PRO A 24 -30.78 47.30 -27.24
N ASN A 25 -30.28 47.33 -25.99
CA ASN A 25 -29.20 48.22 -25.56
C ASN A 25 -27.80 47.57 -25.69
N ASP A 26 -27.74 46.37 -26.27
CA ASP A 26 -26.49 45.65 -26.49
C ASP A 26 -26.02 45.79 -27.93
N TYR A 27 -24.79 45.34 -28.17
CA TYR A 27 -24.27 45.24 -29.52
C TYR A 27 -24.92 44.05 -30.23
N ALA A 28 -25.25 44.26 -31.51
CA ALA A 28 -25.65 43.18 -32.40
C ALA A 28 -24.62 42.04 -32.36
N PRO A 29 -25.04 40.76 -32.44
CA PRO A 29 -24.15 39.61 -32.30
C PRO A 29 -22.89 39.68 -33.18
N GLU A 30 -23.01 40.23 -34.38
CA GLU A 30 -21.92 40.41 -35.37
C GLU A 30 -20.83 41.38 -34.89
N ASN A 31 -21.20 42.35 -34.04
CA ASN A 31 -20.31 43.39 -33.54
C ASN A 31 -19.73 43.05 -32.16
N ARG A 32 -20.11 41.91 -31.56
CA ARG A 32 -19.60 41.48 -30.26
C ARG A 32 -18.18 40.96 -30.42
N LYS A 33 -17.21 41.73 -29.95
CA LYS A 33 -15.80 41.36 -29.92
C LYS A 33 -15.16 41.73 -28.57
N THR A 34 -14.20 40.93 -28.13
CA THR A 34 -13.33 41.29 -27.01
C THR A 34 -12.24 42.25 -27.46
N ALA A 35 -11.52 42.85 -26.51
CA ALA A 35 -10.34 43.65 -26.80
C ALA A 35 -9.27 42.81 -27.53
N THR A 36 -8.41 43.50 -28.27
CA THR A 36 -7.24 42.91 -28.91
C THR A 36 -6.22 42.51 -27.83
N VAL A 37 -5.58 41.34 -28.00
CA VAL A 37 -4.52 40.88 -27.10
C VAL A 37 -3.18 41.31 -27.68
N ASP A 38 -2.43 42.11 -26.94
CA ASP A 38 -1.08 42.54 -27.30
C ASP A 38 -0.01 41.50 -26.90
N GLY A 39 1.22 41.69 -27.38
CA GLY A 39 2.35 40.84 -27.03
C GLY A 39 2.81 41.04 -25.57
N VAL A 40 3.30 39.96 -24.95
CA VAL A 40 3.79 39.99 -23.55
C VAL A 40 5.26 40.40 -23.39
N ALA A 41 5.97 40.65 -24.50
CA ALA A 41 7.42 40.91 -24.49
C ALA A 41 7.81 42.18 -23.72
N GLN A 42 6.92 43.18 -23.65
CA GLN A 42 7.14 44.41 -22.88
C GLN A 42 7.35 44.17 -21.37
N PHE A 43 6.94 43.01 -20.85
CA PHE A 43 7.06 42.66 -19.43
C PHE A 43 8.36 41.93 -19.08
N LEU A 44 9.25 41.67 -20.05
CA LEU A 44 10.53 41.01 -19.77
C LEU A 44 11.40 41.78 -18.76
N PRO A 45 11.54 43.13 -18.83
CA PRO A 45 12.30 43.87 -17.82
C PRO A 45 11.68 43.76 -16.41
N ALA A 46 10.35 43.82 -16.31
CA ALA A 46 9.63 43.66 -15.04
C ALA A 46 9.77 42.24 -14.47
N LEU A 47 9.86 41.21 -15.32
CA LEU A 47 10.13 39.84 -14.90
C LEU A 47 11.54 39.68 -14.31
N GLU A 48 12.52 40.41 -14.85
CA GLU A 48 13.90 40.38 -14.34
C GLU A 48 14.01 41.07 -12.98
N GLU A 49 13.35 42.23 -12.81
CA GLU A 49 13.21 42.91 -11.52
C GLU A 49 12.56 42.01 -10.47
N TYR A 50 11.47 41.33 -10.81
CA TYR A 50 10.79 40.38 -9.93
C TYR A 50 11.70 39.22 -9.50
N LYS A 51 12.53 38.69 -10.41
CA LYS A 51 13.46 37.60 -10.10
C LYS A 51 14.56 38.04 -9.12
N GLU A 52 15.03 39.28 -9.22
CA GLU A 52 16.02 39.83 -8.30
C GLU A 52 15.41 40.11 -6.91
N GLU A 53 14.19 40.68 -6.87
CA GLU A 53 13.49 40.97 -5.61
C GLU A 53 13.16 39.69 -4.82
N HIS A 54 12.73 38.64 -5.51
CA HIS A 54 12.29 37.37 -4.91
C HIS A 54 13.33 36.24 -4.99
N LYS A 55 14.61 36.58 -5.19
CA LYS A 55 15.69 35.58 -5.34
C LYS A 55 15.89 34.71 -4.11
N ASP A 56 15.74 35.32 -2.93
CA ASP A 56 16.00 34.68 -1.63
C ASP A 56 14.73 34.12 -0.99
N ASP A 57 13.58 34.26 -1.66
CA ASP A 57 12.34 33.68 -1.16
C ASP A 57 12.45 32.15 -1.11
N PRO A 58 11.99 31.52 -0.02
CA PRO A 58 12.05 30.08 0.09
C PRO A 58 11.16 29.47 -1.01
N VAL A 59 11.81 28.82 -1.98
CA VAL A 59 11.12 28.12 -3.05
C VAL A 59 10.24 27.05 -2.40
N THR A 60 8.92 27.27 -2.41
CA THR A 60 7.97 26.25 -2.01
C THR A 60 8.11 25.12 -2.99
N GLU A 61 8.52 23.95 -2.49
CA GLU A 61 8.73 22.78 -3.33
C GLU A 61 7.47 22.48 -4.12
N SER A 62 7.65 22.28 -5.43
CA SER A 62 6.59 21.70 -6.25
C SER A 62 6.19 20.34 -5.68
N TRP A 63 4.91 19.97 -5.84
CA TRP A 63 4.43 18.64 -5.45
C TRP A 63 5.29 17.51 -6.03
N LEU A 64 5.84 17.68 -7.24
CA LEU A 64 6.77 16.74 -7.86
C LEU A 64 8.10 16.65 -7.09
N GLN A 65 8.70 17.78 -6.72
CA GLN A 65 9.94 17.83 -5.95
C GLN A 65 9.77 17.18 -4.58
N LYS A 66 8.64 17.46 -3.90
CA LYS A 66 8.31 16.83 -2.63
C LYS A 66 8.18 15.30 -2.76
N ARG A 67 7.46 14.83 -3.78
CA ARG A 67 7.29 13.40 -4.05
C ARG A 67 8.63 12.71 -4.32
N ASP A 68 9.48 13.35 -5.10
CA ASP A 68 10.79 12.81 -5.45
C ASP A 68 11.71 12.78 -4.22
N ARG A 69 11.71 13.84 -3.38
CA ARG A 69 12.41 13.83 -2.08
C ARG A 69 11.96 12.68 -1.19
N GLU A 70 10.65 12.55 -0.95
CA GLU A 70 10.12 11.46 -0.12
C GLU A 70 10.48 10.07 -0.67
N THR A 71 10.60 9.95 -1.99
CA THR A 71 10.99 8.71 -2.65
C THR A 71 12.48 8.43 -2.45
N MET A 72 13.33 9.46 -2.57
CA MET A 72 14.76 9.36 -2.32
C MET A 72 15.06 9.04 -0.86
N GLU A 73 14.44 9.73 0.09
CA GLU A 73 14.60 9.46 1.54
C GLU A 73 14.20 8.03 1.91
N LYS A 74 13.09 7.52 1.34
CA LYS A 74 12.66 6.12 1.53
C LYS A 74 13.68 5.14 0.96
N GLN A 75 14.25 5.44 -0.21
CA GLN A 75 15.28 4.61 -0.83
C GLN A 75 16.58 4.61 -0.01
N GLU A 76 17.04 5.78 0.43
CA GLU A 76 18.23 5.92 1.28
C GLU A 76 18.08 5.17 2.59
N LYS A 77 16.93 5.32 3.25
CA LYS A 77 16.61 4.56 4.48
C LYS A 77 16.63 3.06 4.24
N GLN A 78 16.04 2.60 3.13
CA GLN A 78 16.04 1.18 2.77
C GLN A 78 17.47 0.69 2.46
N LYS A 79 18.27 1.49 1.75
CA LYS A 79 19.66 1.17 1.41
C LYS A 79 20.52 1.07 2.66
N TRP A 80 20.43 2.04 3.57
CA TRP A 80 21.10 2.01 4.87
C TRP A 80 20.70 0.77 5.68
N LEU A 81 19.41 0.42 5.67
CA LEU A 81 18.89 -0.76 6.35
C LEU A 81 19.45 -2.07 5.77
N VAL A 82 19.67 -2.15 4.46
CA VAL A 82 20.21 -3.33 3.75
C VAL A 82 21.73 -3.45 3.92
N GLU A 83 22.47 -2.34 3.86
CA GLU A 83 23.94 -2.33 3.88
C GLU A 83 24.51 -2.60 5.28
N GLY A 84 24.00 -1.92 6.31
CA GLY A 84 24.62 -1.95 7.64
C GLY A 84 23.64 -1.99 8.80
N GLY A 85 22.55 -1.23 8.71
CA GLY A 85 21.59 -1.08 9.81
C GLY A 85 20.96 -2.39 10.26
N TYR A 86 20.87 -3.40 9.39
CA TYR A 86 20.31 -4.70 9.77
C TYR A 86 21.03 -5.37 10.94
N LYS A 87 22.35 -5.15 11.11
CA LYS A 87 23.10 -5.78 12.21
C LYS A 87 22.67 -5.28 13.59
N GLU A 88 22.21 -4.04 13.67
CA GLU A 88 21.72 -3.45 14.91
C GLU A 88 20.30 -3.94 15.24
N PHE A 89 19.43 -4.02 14.23
CA PHE A 89 18.01 -4.37 14.43
C PHE A 89 17.68 -5.86 14.30
N TYR A 90 18.58 -6.69 13.79
CA TYR A 90 18.33 -8.10 13.54
C TYR A 90 19.30 -8.98 14.34
N LYS A 91 18.85 -9.35 15.53
CA LYS A 91 19.55 -10.28 16.42
C LYS A 91 18.61 -11.44 16.76
N PRO A 92 18.66 -12.54 15.98
CA PRO A 92 17.72 -13.65 16.13
C PRO A 92 17.75 -14.32 17.51
N ASN A 93 18.92 -14.35 18.14
CA ASN A 93 19.09 -15.01 19.43
C ASN A 93 18.53 -14.18 20.61
N GLU A 94 18.28 -12.89 20.42
CA GLU A 94 17.78 -11.98 21.47
C GLU A 94 16.24 -11.81 21.40
N ASP A 95 15.53 -12.45 20.45
CA ASP A 95 14.06 -12.34 20.38
C ASP A 95 13.38 -13.17 21.47
N GLU A 96 12.73 -12.50 22.43
CA GLU A 96 11.97 -13.09 23.56
C GLU A 96 10.93 -14.14 23.14
N ASN A 97 10.45 -14.06 21.90
CA ASN A 97 9.36 -14.89 21.44
C ASN A 97 9.83 -16.23 20.86
N ILE A 98 11.11 -16.33 20.53
CA ILE A 98 11.75 -17.54 20.07
C ILE A 98 12.01 -18.43 21.29
N ARG A 99 11.70 -19.73 21.16
CA ARG A 99 11.95 -20.73 22.20
C ARG A 99 12.44 -22.02 21.54
N GLY A 100 13.25 -22.77 22.28
CA GLY A 100 13.77 -24.07 21.85
C GLY A 100 14.87 -23.97 20.81
N ASP A 101 15.27 -25.14 20.32
CA ASP A 101 16.35 -25.31 19.36
C ASP A 101 15.90 -24.97 17.93
N ALA A 102 16.74 -24.22 17.20
CA ALA A 102 16.49 -23.86 15.82
C ALA A 102 16.50 -25.07 14.88
N PHE A 103 17.28 -26.11 15.18
CA PHE A 103 17.31 -27.35 14.39
C PHE A 103 16.06 -28.20 14.56
N LYS A 104 15.24 -27.94 15.58
CA LYS A 104 13.95 -28.59 15.78
C LYS A 104 12.77 -27.74 15.30
N THR A 105 13.05 -26.56 14.77
CA THR A 105 12.03 -25.58 14.39
C THR A 105 11.81 -25.57 12.88
N LEU A 106 10.58 -25.85 12.48
CA LEU A 106 10.09 -25.79 11.11
C LEU A 106 9.48 -24.41 10.83
N PHE A 107 9.85 -23.80 9.72
CA PHE A 107 9.25 -22.58 9.20
C PHE A 107 8.20 -22.91 8.15
N ILE A 108 7.02 -22.30 8.25
CA ILE A 108 5.95 -22.47 7.27
C ILE A 108 5.52 -21.08 6.81
N SER A 109 5.46 -20.88 5.50
CA SER A 109 5.04 -19.63 4.86
C SER A 109 3.93 -19.88 3.84
N ARG A 110 3.34 -18.77 3.36
CA ARG A 110 2.17 -18.76 2.48
C ARG A 110 0.95 -19.42 3.13
N LEU A 111 0.85 -19.37 4.45
CA LEU A 111 -0.33 -19.83 5.17
C LEU A 111 -1.53 -18.92 4.84
N PRO A 112 -2.72 -19.50 4.60
CA PRO A 112 -3.97 -18.75 4.65
C PRO A 112 -4.13 -18.01 5.99
N TYR A 113 -4.77 -16.84 5.96
CA TYR A 113 -4.93 -16.00 7.15
C TYR A 113 -5.96 -16.53 8.14
N ASP A 114 -6.78 -17.49 7.75
CA ASP A 114 -7.81 -18.12 8.58
C ASP A 114 -7.31 -19.41 9.25
N VAL A 115 -6.05 -19.81 9.03
CA VAL A 115 -5.46 -21.00 9.66
C VAL A 115 -5.17 -20.73 11.13
N GLY A 116 -5.68 -21.60 11.99
CA GLY A 116 -5.44 -21.60 13.43
C GLY A 116 -4.33 -22.57 13.85
N THR A 117 -4.01 -22.58 15.14
CA THR A 117 -3.04 -23.53 15.72
C THR A 117 -3.50 -24.98 15.59
N LYS A 118 -4.79 -25.26 15.79
CA LYS A 118 -5.38 -26.61 15.68
C LYS A 118 -5.24 -27.20 14.28
N ASP A 119 -5.36 -26.38 13.23
CA ASP A 119 -5.20 -26.82 11.86
C ASP A 119 -3.76 -27.25 11.58
N LEU A 120 -2.78 -26.47 12.06
CA LEU A 120 -1.36 -26.80 11.94
C LEU A 120 -0.99 -28.03 12.76
N GLU A 121 -1.56 -28.18 13.96
CA GLU A 121 -1.36 -29.36 14.80
C GLU A 121 -1.88 -30.63 14.12
N LYS A 122 -3.05 -30.57 13.47
CA LYS A 122 -3.60 -31.68 12.70
C LYS A 122 -2.73 -32.06 11.51
N GLU A 123 -2.25 -31.08 10.74
CA GLU A 123 -1.49 -31.32 9.50
C GLU A 123 -0.04 -31.75 9.74
N PHE A 124 0.60 -31.24 10.79
CA PHE A 124 2.01 -31.51 11.09
C PHE A 124 2.22 -32.53 12.23
N GLY A 125 1.19 -32.81 13.03
CA GLY A 125 1.26 -33.82 14.10
C GLY A 125 1.48 -35.24 13.59
N ARG A 126 1.18 -35.52 12.31
CA ARG A 126 1.48 -36.81 11.67
C ARG A 126 2.97 -37.12 11.55
N PHE A 127 3.84 -36.11 11.57
CA PHE A 127 5.29 -36.29 11.44
C PHE A 127 5.96 -36.55 12.79
N GLY A 128 5.36 -36.08 13.89
CA GLY A 128 5.88 -36.27 15.24
C GLY A 128 5.23 -35.35 16.27
N PRO A 129 5.52 -35.55 17.56
CA PRO A 129 5.01 -34.72 18.64
C PRO A 129 5.52 -33.27 18.52
N ILE A 130 4.58 -32.33 18.62
CA ILE A 130 4.83 -30.89 18.52
C ILE A 130 4.93 -30.30 19.94
N GLU A 131 6.03 -29.61 20.22
CA GLU A 131 6.25 -28.92 21.49
C GLU A 131 5.52 -27.56 21.52
N ARG A 132 5.61 -26.79 20.42
CA ARG A 132 5.01 -25.45 20.34
C ARG A 132 4.71 -25.02 18.92
N ILE A 133 3.56 -24.37 18.73
CA ILE A 133 3.19 -23.69 17.48
C ILE A 133 3.13 -22.17 17.74
N ARG A 134 3.81 -21.38 16.91
CA ARG A 134 3.77 -19.92 16.94
C ARG A 134 3.36 -19.37 15.57
N ILE A 135 2.12 -18.92 15.45
CA ILE A 135 1.66 -18.14 14.29
C ILE A 135 2.08 -16.68 14.49
N VAL A 136 2.75 -16.10 13.50
CA VAL A 136 3.27 -14.75 13.62
C VAL A 136 2.21 -13.74 13.18
N THR A 137 1.88 -12.81 14.07
CA THR A 137 0.90 -11.75 13.87
C THR A 137 1.59 -10.40 13.70
N ASP A 138 0.89 -9.44 13.08
CA ASP A 138 1.37 -8.08 12.95
C ASP A 138 1.34 -7.37 14.31
N ARG A 139 2.50 -6.87 14.73
CA ARG A 139 2.70 -6.17 16.01
C ARG A 139 2.67 -4.65 15.88
N GLY A 140 2.56 -4.14 14.66
CA GLY A 140 2.54 -2.71 14.42
C GLY A 140 1.32 -2.01 15.01
N GLU A 141 1.44 -0.70 15.16
CA GLU A 141 0.32 0.19 15.47
C GLU A 141 -0.41 0.49 14.16
N GLY A 142 -1.58 -0.13 13.98
CA GLY A 142 -2.38 0.08 12.78
C GLY A 142 -3.60 -0.84 12.70
N PRO A 143 -4.42 -0.71 11.65
CA PRO A 143 -5.67 -1.47 11.48
C PRO A 143 -5.44 -2.97 11.23
N LYS A 144 -4.18 -3.38 11.05
CA LYS A 144 -3.76 -4.77 10.87
C LYS A 144 -3.21 -5.41 12.14
N LYS A 145 -3.15 -4.68 13.27
CA LYS A 145 -2.66 -5.20 14.55
C LYS A 145 -3.37 -6.50 14.92
N GLY A 146 -2.59 -7.52 15.27
CA GLY A 146 -3.09 -8.83 15.65
C GLY A 146 -3.52 -9.73 14.48
N LYS A 147 -3.53 -9.25 13.23
CA LYS A 147 -3.80 -10.11 12.07
C LYS A 147 -2.61 -11.03 11.78
N PRO A 148 -2.82 -12.29 11.38
CA PRO A 148 -1.73 -13.19 11.04
C PRO A 148 -0.99 -12.70 9.80
N ARG A 149 0.35 -12.82 9.80
CA ARG A 149 1.20 -12.41 8.67
C ARG A 149 1.30 -13.48 7.58
N GLY A 150 0.72 -14.67 7.79
CA GLY A 150 0.73 -15.78 6.83
C GLY A 150 1.98 -16.68 6.93
N TYR A 151 2.65 -16.68 8.08
CA TYR A 151 3.72 -17.64 8.39
C TYR A 151 3.71 -18.04 9.86
N ALA A 152 4.25 -19.22 10.14
CA ALA A 152 4.31 -19.81 11.47
C ALA A 152 5.63 -20.55 11.69
N PHE A 153 5.98 -20.73 12.96
CA PHE A 153 7.08 -21.58 13.40
C PHE A 153 6.52 -22.73 14.23
N ILE A 154 6.92 -23.96 13.92
CA ILE A 154 6.54 -25.17 14.65
C ILE A 154 7.80 -25.77 15.25
N LEU A 155 7.83 -25.88 16.57
CA LEU A 155 8.89 -26.56 17.31
C LEU A 155 8.47 -27.99 17.58
N PHE A 156 9.23 -28.96 17.07
CA PHE A 156 9.06 -30.38 17.36
C PHE A 156 9.90 -30.80 18.58
N GLU A 157 9.50 -31.87 19.25
CA GLU A 157 10.31 -32.42 20.35
C GLU A 157 11.65 -33.00 19.84
N ARG A 158 11.63 -33.60 18.65
CA ARG A 158 12.76 -34.31 18.03
C ARG A 158 13.15 -33.67 16.69
N GLU A 159 14.45 -33.58 16.46
CA GLU A 159 15.02 -33.04 15.20
C GLU A 159 14.69 -33.92 13.98
N LYS A 160 14.60 -35.25 14.18
CA LYS A 160 14.25 -36.21 13.12
C LYS A 160 12.87 -35.92 12.53
N ASP A 161 11.92 -35.56 13.38
CA ASP A 161 10.52 -35.31 13.00
C ASP A 161 10.41 -34.01 12.20
N MET A 162 11.16 -32.97 12.60
CA MET A 162 11.29 -31.73 11.81
C MET A 162 11.87 -32.02 10.42
N LYS A 163 12.95 -32.81 10.34
CA LYS A 163 13.59 -33.19 9.07
C LYS A 163 12.67 -34.02 8.17
N ALA A 164 11.87 -34.92 8.74
CA ALA A 164 10.86 -35.68 8.00
C ALA A 164 9.77 -34.74 7.45
N ALA A 165 9.24 -33.86 8.30
CA ALA A 165 8.27 -32.85 7.90
C ALA A 165 8.81 -31.97 6.75
N TYR A 166 10.05 -31.48 6.84
CA TYR A 166 10.66 -30.66 5.78
C TYR A 166 10.75 -31.40 4.43
N LYS A 167 11.08 -32.70 4.44
CA LYS A 167 11.21 -33.50 3.21
C LYS A 167 9.86 -33.88 2.59
N GLU A 168 8.88 -34.22 3.42
CA GLU A 168 7.60 -34.79 2.97
C GLU A 168 6.51 -33.73 2.75
N SER A 169 6.70 -32.50 3.25
CA SER A 169 5.72 -31.42 3.10
C SER A 169 5.93 -30.54 1.87
N ASP A 170 6.84 -30.92 0.96
CA ASP A 170 6.99 -30.22 -0.31
C ASP A 170 5.68 -30.35 -1.10
N ALA A 171 5.05 -29.21 -1.36
CA ALA A 171 3.71 -29.07 -1.96
C ALA A 171 2.48 -29.43 -1.09
N LEU A 172 2.56 -29.33 0.24
CA LEU A 172 1.36 -29.42 1.09
C LEU A 172 0.35 -28.30 0.79
N TYR A 173 -0.95 -28.62 0.81
CA TYR A 173 -2.05 -27.67 0.70
C TYR A 173 -2.80 -27.57 2.01
N ILE A 174 -2.94 -26.36 2.55
CA ILE A 174 -3.74 -26.08 3.75
C ILE A 174 -4.85 -25.13 3.35
N LYS A 175 -6.11 -25.53 3.58
CA LYS A 175 -7.32 -24.77 3.22
C LYS A 175 -7.28 -24.21 1.78
N GLY A 176 -6.85 -25.04 0.83
CA GLY A 176 -6.82 -24.69 -0.60
C GLY A 176 -5.62 -23.83 -1.04
N ARG A 177 -4.66 -23.50 -0.16
CA ARG A 177 -3.45 -22.77 -0.53
C ARG A 177 -2.22 -23.66 -0.37
N LYS A 178 -1.36 -23.68 -1.39
CA LYS A 178 -0.06 -24.34 -1.34
C LYS A 178 0.85 -23.61 -0.34
N VAL A 179 1.31 -24.32 0.69
CA VAL A 179 2.22 -23.78 1.68
C VAL A 179 3.67 -24.02 1.26
N LEU A 180 4.58 -23.16 1.71
CA LEU A 180 6.01 -23.37 1.55
C LEU A 180 6.59 -23.67 2.93
N VAL A 181 7.30 -24.79 3.03
CA VAL A 181 7.92 -25.25 4.26
C VAL A 181 9.44 -25.15 4.11
N ASP A 182 10.10 -24.64 5.14
CA ASP A 182 11.57 -24.49 5.19
C ASP A 182 12.07 -24.74 6.62
N VAL A 183 13.38 -24.86 6.77
CA VAL A 183 14.01 -24.86 8.10
C VAL A 183 14.08 -23.44 8.67
N GLU A 184 14.21 -23.30 9.98
CA GLU A 184 14.40 -21.98 10.59
C GLU A 184 15.79 -21.40 10.27
N ARG A 185 15.89 -20.65 9.17
CA ARG A 185 17.16 -20.06 8.71
C ARG A 185 17.70 -18.93 9.58
N GLY A 186 16.85 -18.28 10.37
CA GLY A 186 17.22 -17.12 11.19
C GLY A 186 18.36 -17.38 12.18
N ARG A 187 18.39 -18.59 12.76
CA ARG A 187 19.43 -19.00 13.72
C ARG A 187 20.36 -20.07 13.17
N THR A 188 19.98 -20.78 12.11
CA THR A 188 20.76 -21.91 11.57
C THR A 188 21.73 -21.53 10.45
N VAL A 189 21.37 -20.55 9.60
CA VAL A 189 22.15 -20.22 8.40
C VAL A 189 22.93 -18.92 8.61
N ALA A 190 24.25 -19.01 8.55
CA ALA A 190 25.13 -17.85 8.64
C ALA A 190 24.85 -16.85 7.48
N GLY A 191 24.75 -15.56 7.82
CA GLY A 191 24.48 -14.51 6.84
C GLY A 191 23.03 -14.45 6.33
N TRP A 192 22.13 -15.32 6.80
CA TRP A 192 20.72 -15.20 6.46
C TRP A 192 20.12 -13.95 7.10
N ARG A 193 19.33 -13.21 6.31
CA ARG A 193 18.60 -12.04 6.79
C ARG A 193 17.18 -12.02 6.22
N PRO A 194 16.19 -11.51 6.98
CA PRO A 194 14.82 -11.38 6.53
C PRO A 194 14.65 -10.41 5.35
N ARG A 195 13.50 -10.50 4.67
CA ARG A 195 13.12 -9.65 3.52
C ARG A 195 13.21 -8.15 3.77
N ARG A 196 12.85 -7.69 4.97
CA ARG A 196 12.92 -6.26 5.35
C ARG A 196 14.33 -5.67 5.21
N PHE A 197 15.36 -6.52 5.24
CA PHE A 197 16.77 -6.16 5.13
C PHE A 197 17.37 -6.57 3.78
N GLY A 198 16.54 -6.75 2.73
CA GLY A 198 17.03 -7.12 1.40
C GLY A 198 17.61 -8.53 1.31
N GLY A 199 17.18 -9.45 2.18
CA GLY A 199 17.42 -10.88 2.05
C GLY A 199 16.13 -11.67 1.83
N GLY A 200 16.04 -12.84 2.45
CA GLY A 200 14.94 -13.78 2.31
C GLY A 200 15.07 -14.66 1.07
N MET A 201 14.57 -15.88 1.17
CA MET A 201 14.59 -16.87 0.09
C MET A 201 13.15 -17.22 -0.26
N GLY A 202 12.68 -16.86 -1.47
CA GLY A 202 11.58 -17.53 -2.18
C GLY A 202 10.16 -17.63 -1.56
N GLY A 203 9.83 -17.01 -0.41
CA GLY A 203 8.51 -17.17 0.23
C GLY A 203 8.01 -15.94 0.94
#